data_AF-A0AAW5MA94-F1
#
_entry.id   AF-A0AAW5MA94-F1
#
_cell.length_a   1.000
_cell.length_b   1.000
_cell.length_c   1.000
_cell.angle_alpha   90.00
_cell.angle_beta   90.00
_cell.angle_gamma   90.00
#
_symmetry.space_group_name_H-M   'P 1'
#
loop_
_entity.id
_entity.type
_entity.pdbx_description
1 polymer ?
#
loop_
_entity_poly.entity_id
_entity_poly.type
_entity_poly.pdbx_seq_one_letter_code
_entity_poly.pdbx_strand_id
1 'polypeptide(L)'
;MKRTILFGLLCGSVLLANPVFANDAAQLQCEAQAAAKKLNGAAKTSFVGKCVKDAAGAATGECEKAAADKKLAGAAKNSFIQKCVKTGAAVDPAAKCEKAAADKKLAGAAKNSFVQKCVKDSAAK
;
A
#
# COMPACT_ATOMS: atom_id res chain seq x y z
N MET A 1 -31.11 44.59 25.23
CA MET A 1 -32.53 44.23 24.99
C MET A 1 -32.56 43.46 23.67
N LYS A 2 -32.97 42.21 23.46
CA LYS A 2 -33.73 41.13 24.12
C LYS A 2 -33.03 39.82 23.68
N ARG A 3 -32.44 39.01 24.54
CA ARG A 3 -32.97 37.71 25.04
C ARG A 3 -33.84 36.90 24.07
N THR A 4 -33.23 35.91 23.42
CA THR A 4 -33.89 34.67 22.99
C THR A 4 -32.96 33.51 23.33
N ILE A 5 -33.14 32.99 24.55
CA ILE A 5 -32.66 31.68 25.00
C ILE A 5 -33.88 30.76 24.90
N LEU A 6 -33.80 29.72 24.08
CA LEU A 6 -34.60 28.50 24.28
C LEU A 6 -33.86 27.29 23.68
N PHE A 7 -33.07 26.66 24.54
CA PHE A 7 -32.93 25.21 24.72
C PHE A 7 -33.18 24.27 23.52
N GLY A 8 -32.10 23.75 22.97
CA GLY A 8 -31.99 22.40 22.40
C GLY A 8 -30.52 22.00 22.50
N LEU A 9 -30.03 21.60 23.67
CA LEU A 9 -30.02 20.23 24.20
C LEU A 9 -29.68 19.17 23.14
N LEU A 10 -28.49 18.59 23.31
CA LEU A 10 -27.95 17.39 22.66
C LEU A 10 -27.55 17.49 21.16
N CYS A 11 -26.26 17.74 20.94
CA CYS A 11 -25.41 16.90 20.09
C CYS A 11 -23.94 17.19 20.44
N GLY A 12 -23.50 16.65 21.57
CA GLY A 12 -22.08 16.37 21.74
C GLY A 12 -21.70 15.31 20.70
N SER A 13 -20.77 15.66 19.82
CA SER A 13 -20.01 14.74 18.98
C SER A 13 -18.80 15.55 18.55
N VAL A 14 -17.73 15.49 19.34
CA VAL A 14 -16.63 14.56 19.11
C VAL A 14 -15.78 15.03 17.93
N LEU A 15 -14.52 15.28 18.28
CA LEU A 15 -13.32 15.18 17.44
C LEU A 15 -13.58 14.46 16.11
N LEU A 16 -12.97 14.88 15.01
CA LEU A 16 -11.69 14.30 14.61
C LEU A 16 -11.02 15.26 13.62
N ALA A 17 -10.04 16.01 14.12
CA ALA A 17 -8.85 16.25 13.33
C ALA A 17 -8.22 14.88 13.06
N ASN A 18 -8.18 14.45 11.81
CA ASN A 18 -7.32 13.35 11.38
C ASN A 18 -6.52 13.85 10.18
N PRO A 19 -5.29 14.34 10.38
CA PRO A 19 -4.31 14.33 9.31
C PRO A 19 -3.89 12.85 9.14
N VAL A 20 -4.56 12.12 8.24
CA VAL A 20 -4.06 10.81 7.81
C VAL A 20 -2.82 11.07 6.95
N PHE A 21 -1.67 11.16 7.63
CA PHE A 21 -0.37 10.93 7.02
C PHE A 21 -0.06 9.43 7.06
N ALA A 22 0.52 8.94 5.95
CA ALA A 22 1.16 7.64 5.76
C ALA A 22 0.28 6.46 5.26
N ASN A 23 -0.29 6.58 4.04
CA ASN A 23 -0.28 5.51 3.01
C ASN A 23 -0.67 6.06 1.61
N ASP A 24 0.04 7.10 1.15
CA ASP A 24 -0.35 7.91 -0.01
C ASP A 24 -0.58 7.11 -1.30
N ALA A 25 0.25 6.11 -1.58
CA ALA A 25 0.19 5.37 -2.84
C ALA A 25 -1.08 4.51 -2.96
N ALA A 26 -1.42 3.75 -1.91
CA ALA A 26 -2.62 2.91 -1.90
C ALA A 26 -3.90 3.76 -1.88
N GLN A 27 -3.88 4.88 -1.14
CA GLN A 27 -5.00 5.81 -1.10
C GLN A 27 -5.25 6.45 -2.46
N LEU A 28 -4.21 6.95 -3.14
CA LEU A 28 -4.33 7.58 -4.47
C LEU A 28 -4.86 6.59 -5.53
N GLN A 29 -4.40 5.33 -5.49
CA GLN A 29 -4.90 4.27 -6.37
C GLN A 29 -6.37 3.93 -6.08
N CYS A 30 -6.75 3.81 -4.82
CA CYS A 30 -8.13 3.53 -4.42
C CYS A 30 -9.08 4.70 -4.75
N GLU A 31 -8.62 5.94 -4.63
CA GLU A 31 -9.37 7.12 -5.04
C GLU A 31 -9.54 7.20 -6.56
N ALA A 32 -8.51 6.87 -7.34
CA ALA A 32 -8.61 6.77 -8.80
C ALA A 32 -9.62 5.69 -9.23
N GLN A 33 -9.64 4.53 -8.56
CA GLN A 33 -10.65 3.49 -8.79
C GLN A 33 -12.05 3.95 -8.41
N ALA A 34 -12.20 4.66 -7.30
CA ALA A 34 -13.50 5.21 -6.88
C ALA A 34 -14.01 6.26 -7.89
N ALA A 35 -13.12 7.11 -8.41
CA ALA A 35 -13.43 8.10 -9.42
C ALA A 35 -13.80 7.47 -10.77
N ALA A 36 -13.10 6.41 -11.19
CA ALA A 36 -13.45 5.63 -12.37
C ALA A 36 -14.83 4.98 -12.26
N LYS A 37 -15.22 4.60 -11.03
CA LYS A 37 -16.57 4.07 -10.71
C LYS A 37 -17.62 5.16 -10.51
N LYS A 38 -17.26 6.45 -10.63
CA LYS A 38 -18.13 7.60 -10.35
C LYS A 38 -18.82 7.50 -8.99
N LEU A 39 -18.06 7.07 -7.98
CA LEU A 39 -18.55 7.03 -6.60
C LEU A 39 -18.35 8.40 -5.97
N ASN A 40 -19.41 8.93 -5.35
CA ASN A 40 -19.43 10.25 -4.74
C ASN A 40 -19.88 10.13 -3.27
N GLY A 41 -19.52 11.13 -2.45
CA GLY A 41 -19.96 11.22 -1.06
C GLY A 41 -19.61 9.98 -0.23
N ALA A 42 -20.56 9.51 0.59
CA ALA A 42 -20.37 8.39 1.51
C ALA A 42 -19.99 7.06 0.81
N ALA A 43 -20.42 6.86 -0.44
CA ALA A 43 -20.07 5.68 -1.23
C ALA A 43 -18.60 5.69 -1.65
N LYS A 44 -18.06 6.86 -2.01
CA LYS A 44 -16.62 7.03 -2.28
C LYS A 44 -15.82 6.69 -1.04
N THR A 45 -16.18 7.26 0.11
CA THR A 45 -15.43 7.07 1.36
C THR A 45 -15.46 5.61 1.82
N SER A 46 -16.61 4.95 1.72
CA SER A 46 -16.73 3.52 2.07
C SER A 46 -15.93 2.63 1.13
N PHE A 47 -15.94 2.92 -0.17
CA PHE A 47 -15.17 2.17 -1.15
C PHE A 47 -13.67 2.36 -0.96
N VAL A 48 -13.20 3.61 -0.84
CA VAL A 48 -11.78 3.91 -0.65
C VAL A 48 -11.29 3.32 0.67
N GLY A 49 -12.06 3.47 1.76
CA GLY A 49 -11.70 2.88 3.06
C GLY A 49 -11.58 1.36 3.00
N LYS A 50 -12.50 0.69 2.30
CA LYS A 50 -12.44 -0.77 2.12
C LYS A 50 -11.29 -1.17 1.18
N CYS A 51 -11.09 -0.46 0.08
CA CYS A 51 -10.01 -0.68 -0.87
C CYS A 51 -8.62 -0.53 -0.22
N VAL A 52 -8.40 0.50 0.59
CA VAL A 52 -7.12 0.69 1.30
C VAL A 52 -6.89 -0.43 2.31
N LYS A 53 -7.95 -0.90 2.98
CA LYS A 53 -7.87 -2.01 3.92
C LYS A 53 -7.58 -3.34 3.23
N ASP A 54 -8.25 -3.61 2.11
CA ASP A 54 -7.99 -4.76 1.23
C ASP A 54 -6.56 -4.69 0.65
N ALA A 55 -6.09 -3.52 0.23
CA ALA A 55 -4.73 -3.33 -0.27
C ALA A 55 -3.66 -3.55 0.82
N ALA A 56 -3.91 -3.12 2.06
CA ALA A 56 -3.03 -3.40 3.20
C ALA A 56 -3.01 -4.90 3.54
N GLY A 57 -4.16 -5.58 3.46
CA GLY A 57 -4.28 -7.02 3.62
C GLY A 57 -3.55 -7.80 2.52
N ALA A 58 -3.71 -7.37 1.25
CA ALA A 58 -3.02 -7.96 0.10
C ALA A 58 -1.50 -7.76 0.18
N ALA A 59 -1.04 -6.57 0.54
CA ALA A 59 0.38 -6.30 0.77
C ALA A 59 0.94 -7.22 1.86
N THR A 60 0.20 -7.41 2.97
CA THR A 60 0.61 -8.35 4.03
C THR A 60 0.69 -9.78 3.51
N GLY A 61 -0.29 -10.25 2.73
CA GLY A 61 -0.28 -11.57 2.11
C GLY A 61 0.87 -11.79 1.13
N GLU A 62 1.18 -10.79 0.29
CA GLU A 62 2.33 -10.83 -0.62
C GLU A 62 3.67 -10.81 0.14
N CYS A 63 3.77 -10.01 1.20
CA CYS A 63 4.92 -9.99 2.10
C CYS A 63 5.12 -11.33 2.83
N GLU A 64 4.03 -11.95 3.29
CA GLU A 64 4.05 -13.26 3.92
C GLU A 64 4.48 -14.36 2.95
N LYS A 65 3.98 -14.31 1.72
CA LYS A 65 4.37 -15.24 0.67
C LYS A 65 5.84 -15.07 0.29
N ALA A 66 6.31 -13.84 0.11
CA ALA A 66 7.71 -13.55 -0.14
C ALA A 66 8.63 -13.97 1.02
N ALA A 67 8.18 -13.83 2.27
CA ALA A 67 8.91 -14.33 3.43
C ALA A 67 8.96 -15.86 3.45
N ALA A 68 7.87 -16.53 3.07
CA ALA A 68 7.80 -17.99 2.96
C ALA A 68 8.68 -18.53 1.82
N ASP A 69 8.69 -17.86 0.66
CA ASP A 69 9.58 -18.15 -0.47
C ASP A 69 11.07 -18.05 -0.06
N LYS A 70 11.41 -17.07 0.79
CA LYS A 70 12.75 -16.93 1.41
C LYS A 70 12.99 -17.88 2.60
N LYS A 71 12.06 -18.77 2.92
CA LYS A 71 12.09 -19.69 4.07
C LYS A 71 12.38 -18.98 5.41
N LEU A 72 11.94 -17.73 5.54
CA LEU A 72 12.09 -16.97 6.77
C LEU A 72 11.08 -17.49 7.80
N ALA A 73 11.56 -17.81 9.00
CA ALA A 73 10.75 -18.27 10.12
C ALA A 73 10.96 -17.39 11.36
N GLY A 74 10.01 -17.45 12.29
CA GLY A 74 10.08 -16.73 13.57
C GLY A 74 10.23 -15.21 13.42
N ALA A 75 11.10 -14.62 14.23
CA ALA A 75 11.31 -13.16 14.27
C ALA A 75 11.79 -12.57 12.93
N ALA A 76 12.52 -13.35 12.12
CA ALA A 76 12.97 -12.91 10.79
C ALA A 76 11.82 -12.75 9.81
N LYS A 77 10.82 -13.66 9.85
CA LYS A 77 9.59 -13.55 9.06
C LYS A 77 8.83 -12.29 9.44
N ASN A 78 8.62 -12.05 10.74
CA ASN A 78 7.86 -10.89 11.22
C ASN A 78 8.54 -9.57 10.85
N SER A 79 9.87 -9.50 11.00
CA SER A 79 10.66 -8.31 10.64
C SER A 79 10.66 -8.04 9.14
N PHE A 80 10.71 -9.09 8.31
CA PHE A 80 10.61 -8.98 6.86
C PHE A 80 9.23 -8.48 6.44
N ILE A 81 8.15 -9.05 6.99
CA ILE A 81 6.78 -8.62 6.68
C ILE A 81 6.58 -7.18 7.08
N GLN A 82 6.94 -6.79 8.31
CA GLN A 82 6.81 -5.41 8.77
C GLN A 82 7.54 -4.42 7.87
N LYS A 83 8.76 -4.76 7.45
CA LYS A 83 9.56 -3.92 6.55
C LYS A 83 8.97 -3.89 5.14
N CYS A 84 8.46 -5.01 4.67
CA CYS A 84 7.81 -5.19 3.39
C CYS A 84 6.51 -4.39 3.27
N VAL A 85 5.61 -4.48 4.26
CA VAL A 85 4.35 -3.73 4.27
C VAL A 85 4.64 -2.22 4.39
N LYS A 86 5.66 -1.84 5.17
CA LYS A 86 6.05 -0.43 5.35
C LYS A 86 6.71 0.20 4.12
N THR A 87 7.43 -0.59 3.33
CA THR A 87 8.15 -0.10 2.14
C THR A 87 7.44 -0.45 0.83
N GLY A 88 6.35 -1.23 0.87
CA GLY A 88 5.74 -1.85 -0.30
C GLY A 88 6.67 -2.84 -1.03
N ALA A 89 7.83 -3.16 -0.46
CA ALA A 89 8.84 -4.00 -1.09
C ALA A 89 8.67 -5.47 -0.69
N ALA A 90 7.58 -6.10 -1.15
CA ALA A 90 7.42 -7.56 -1.09
C ALA A 90 8.35 -8.30 -2.02
N VAL A 91 8.81 -7.62 -3.06
CA VAL A 91 9.63 -8.23 -4.09
C VAL A 91 11.08 -7.87 -3.81
N ASP A 92 11.92 -8.88 -3.62
CA ASP A 92 13.37 -8.73 -3.67
C ASP A 92 13.74 -8.00 -4.97
N PRO A 93 14.61 -6.96 -4.95
CA PRO A 93 15.03 -6.25 -6.16
C PRO A 93 15.45 -7.21 -7.27
N ALA A 94 16.11 -8.32 -6.94
CA ALA A 94 16.45 -9.34 -7.93
C ALA A 94 15.19 -9.97 -8.56
N ALA A 95 14.18 -10.34 -7.78
CA ALA A 95 12.95 -10.94 -8.29
C ALA A 95 12.13 -9.97 -9.18
N LYS A 96 12.04 -8.68 -8.82
CA LYS A 96 11.39 -7.67 -9.68
C LYS A 96 12.19 -7.41 -10.96
N CYS A 97 13.53 -7.41 -10.88
CA CYS A 97 14.40 -7.29 -12.04
C CYS A 97 14.37 -8.54 -12.94
N GLU A 98 14.25 -9.74 -12.37
CA GLU A 98 14.08 -10.99 -13.12
C GLU A 98 12.74 -11.03 -13.85
N LYS A 99 11.65 -10.60 -13.20
CA LYS A 99 10.34 -10.49 -13.84
C LYS A 99 10.36 -9.46 -14.97
N ALA A 100 10.98 -8.30 -14.76
CA ALA A 100 11.16 -7.29 -15.80
C ALA A 100 12.04 -7.79 -16.96
N ALA A 101 13.05 -8.61 -16.68
CA ALA A 101 13.87 -9.24 -17.72
C ALA A 101 13.07 -10.28 -18.52
N ALA A 102 12.23 -11.08 -17.85
CA ALA A 102 11.36 -12.05 -18.48
C ALA A 102 10.27 -11.39 -19.35
N ASP A 103 9.71 -10.27 -18.89
CA ASP A 103 8.73 -9.46 -19.65
C ASP A 103 9.35 -8.91 -20.95
N LYS A 104 10.62 -8.48 -20.86
CA LYS A 104 11.44 -8.09 -22.02
C LYS A 104 11.95 -9.27 -22.86
N LYS A 105 11.55 -10.50 -22.53
CA LYS A 105 12.01 -11.74 -23.17
C LYS A 105 13.54 -11.87 -23.25
N LEU A 106 14.25 -11.29 -22.28
CA LEU A 106 15.69 -11.39 -22.20
C LEU A 106 16.06 -12.80 -21.72
N ALA A 107 16.92 -13.46 -22.48
CA ALA A 107 17.46 -14.78 -22.17
C ALA A 107 18.99 -14.75 -22.13
N GLY A 108 19.59 -15.76 -21.48
CA GLY A 108 21.05 -15.92 -21.41
C GLY A 108 21.76 -14.72 -20.78
N ALA A 109 22.91 -14.35 -21.35
CA ALA A 109 23.76 -13.27 -20.83
C ALA A 109 23.05 -11.90 -20.75
N ALA A 110 22.12 -11.61 -21.67
CA ALA A 110 21.37 -10.36 -21.69
C ALA A 110 20.43 -10.24 -20.48
N LYS A 111 19.80 -11.36 -20.08
CA LYS A 111 19.01 -11.43 -18.84
C LYS A 111 19.88 -11.11 -17.63
N ASN A 112 21.04 -11.74 -17.54
CA ASN A 112 21.93 -11.59 -16.39
C ASN A 112 22.45 -10.15 -16.24
N SER A 113 22.90 -9.52 -17.33
CA SER A 113 23.35 -8.13 -17.33
C SER A 113 22.24 -7.15 -16.96
N PHE A 114 21.01 -7.37 -17.45
CA PHE A 114 19.86 -6.54 -17.10
C PHE A 114 19.50 -6.67 -15.62
N VAL A 115 19.42 -7.89 -15.10
CA VAL A 115 19.09 -8.14 -13.70
C VAL A 115 20.13 -7.50 -12.79
N GLN A 116 21.43 -7.70 -13.07
CA GLN A 116 22.52 -7.10 -12.30
C GLN A 116 22.47 -5.56 -12.30
N LYS A 117 22.21 -4.94 -13.47
CA LYS A 117 22.07 -3.48 -13.57
C LYS A 117 20.85 -2.99 -12.80
N CYS A 118 19.71 -3.65 -12.96
CA CYS A 118 18.44 -3.29 -12.33
C CYS A 118 18.48 -3.44 -10.81
N VAL A 119 19.12 -4.48 -10.29
CA VAL A 119 19.31 -4.68 -8.83
C VAL A 119 20.18 -3.57 -8.27
N LYS A 120 21.28 -3.23 -8.96
CA LYS A 120 22.20 -2.18 -8.55
C LYS A 120 21.53 -0.80 -8.52
N ASP A 121 20.69 -0.51 -9.51
CA ASP A 121 19.89 0.72 -9.57
C ASP A 121 18.83 0.78 -8.46
N SER A 122 18.18 -0.36 -8.18
CA SER A 122 17.19 -0.50 -7.11
C SER A 122 17.77 -0.39 -5.69
N ALA A 123 19.08 -0.58 -5.52
CA ALA A 123 19.79 -0.47 -4.24
C ALA A 123 20.41 0.91 -4.01
N ALA A 124 20.53 1.73 -5.07
CA ALA A 124 21.12 3.07 -5.02
C ALA A 124 20.07 4.17 -4.80
N LYS A 125 18.80 3.81 -4.61
CA LYS A 125 17.66 4.72 -4.52
C LYS A 125 17.01 4.71 -3.14
#